data_AF-A0A7W5XGP7-F1
#
_entry.id   AF-A0A7W5XGP7-F1
#
_cell.length_a   1.000
_cell.length_b   1.000
_cell.length_c   1.000
_cell.angle_alpha   90.00
_cell.angle_beta   90.00
_cell.angle_gamma   90.00
#
_symmetry.space_group_name_H-M   'P 1'
#
loop_
_entity.id
_entity.type
_entity.pdbx_description
1 polymer ?
#
loop_
_entity_poly.entity_id
_entity_poly.type
_entity_poly.pdbx_seq_one_letter_code
_entity_poly.pdbx_strand_id
1 'polypeptide(L)'
;MGEIRHFLHGDISKNGHLKRIVAAAKADAGVWLMVKERQMESQTIEAEVDLEGDGEDAIDKSAPARLTPTITELADDLVWSMFGTCPPKVLVIIQQALLNAARVELSAVR
;
A
#
# COMPACT_ATOMS: atom_id res chain seq x y z
N MET A 1 -5.94 8.94 30.51
CA MET A 1 -6.67 9.35 29.28
C MET A 1 -5.63 9.38 28.18
N GLY A 2 -5.71 8.49 27.19
CA GLY A 2 -4.74 8.40 26.10
C GLY A 2 -4.99 9.51 25.09
N GLU A 3 -3.96 10.30 24.79
CA GLU A 3 -4.03 11.36 23.79
C GLU A 3 -4.23 10.73 22.39
N ILE A 4 -5.40 10.97 21.79
CA ILE A 4 -5.66 10.59 20.40
C ILE A 4 -4.87 11.57 19.53
N ARG A 5 -3.71 11.14 19.03
CA ARG A 5 -2.89 11.95 18.10
C ARG A 5 -3.57 11.93 16.74
N HIS A 6 -4.37 12.95 16.43
CA HIS A 6 -5.00 13.06 15.12
C HIS A 6 -3.94 13.33 14.05
N PHE A 7 -3.83 12.44 13.06
CA PHE A 7 -2.95 12.61 11.91
C PHE A 7 -3.54 13.68 10.97
N LEU A 8 -3.17 14.94 11.17
CA LEU A 8 -3.62 16.05 10.32
C LEU A 8 -2.96 15.96 8.95
N HIS A 9 -3.76 16.20 7.90
CA HIS A 9 -3.36 16.16 6.49
C HIS A 9 -2.09 16.97 6.17
N GLY A 10 -1.79 18.03 6.95
CA GLY A 10 -0.61 18.86 6.83
C GLY A 10 0.70 18.23 7.33
N ASP A 11 0.65 17.25 8.24
CA ASP A 11 1.84 16.62 8.80
C ASP A 11 2.42 15.50 7.91
N ILE A 12 1.65 14.98 6.94
CA ILE A 12 2.18 14.01 5.94
C ILE A 12 3.01 14.71 4.88
N SER A 13 2.66 15.95 4.54
CA SER A 13 3.43 16.78 3.61
C SER A 13 4.84 17.11 4.13
N LYS A 14 5.07 17.01 5.45
CA LYS A 14 6.43 16.92 5.99
C LYS A 14 7.01 15.55 5.58
N ASN A 15 7.74 15.55 4.48
CA ASN A 15 8.48 14.43 3.83
C ASN A 15 9.12 13.36 4.76
N GLY A 16 9.27 13.61 6.06
CA GLY A 16 9.77 12.64 7.03
C GLY A 16 8.74 11.59 7.50
N HIS A 17 7.45 11.91 7.57
CA HIS A 17 6.46 10.96 8.13
C HIS A 17 6.18 9.78 7.21
N LEU A 18 5.99 10.04 5.92
CA LEU A 18 5.81 8.99 4.93
C LEU A 18 7.02 8.05 4.87
N LYS A 19 8.24 8.61 4.91
CA LYS A 19 9.48 7.82 4.98
C LYS A 19 9.57 6.97 6.23
N ARG A 20 9.14 7.50 7.40
CA ARG A 20 9.10 6.73 8.65
C ARG A 20 8.10 5.58 8.60
N ILE A 21 6.93 5.79 7.98
CA ILE A 21 5.93 4.73 7.80
C ILE A 21 6.49 3.62 6.90
N VAL A 22 7.08 3.98 5.76
CA VAL A 22 7.71 3.00 4.86
C VAL A 22 8.87 2.28 5.56
N ALA A 23 9.69 3.00 6.33
CA ALA A 23 10.79 2.39 7.09
C ALA A 23 10.28 1.43 8.18
N ALA A 24 9.18 1.77 8.87
CA ALA A 24 8.55 0.90 9.85
C ALA A 24 7.98 -0.36 9.18
N ALA A 25 7.30 -0.22 8.04
CA ALA A 25 6.83 -1.37 7.26
C ALA A 25 7.99 -2.30 6.87
N LYS A 26 9.12 -1.75 6.42
CA LYS A 26 10.32 -2.53 6.05
C LYS A 26 11.00 -3.20 7.25
N ALA A 27 10.90 -2.61 8.43
CA ALA A 27 11.48 -3.17 9.65
C ALA A 27 10.70 -4.39 10.16
N ASP A 28 9.40 -4.47 9.87
CA ASP A 28 8.57 -5.65 10.12
C ASP A 28 8.60 -6.58 8.91
N ALA A 29 9.33 -7.70 9.03
CA ALA A 29 9.49 -8.65 7.95
C ALA A 29 8.16 -9.28 7.48
N GLY A 30 7.19 -9.45 8.38
CA GLY A 30 5.88 -10.00 8.07
C GLY A 30 5.05 -9.02 7.26
N VAL A 31 4.93 -7.78 7.73
CA VAL A 31 4.22 -6.71 7.02
C VAL A 31 4.87 -6.44 5.66
N TRP A 32 6.20 -6.36 5.60
CA TRP A 32 6.91 -6.08 4.35
C TRP A 32 6.72 -7.18 3.31
N LEU A 33 6.68 -8.45 3.74
CA LEU A 33 6.38 -9.57 2.84
C LEU A 33 5.00 -9.42 2.22
N MET A 34 3.98 -9.16 3.05
CA MET A 34 2.60 -8.98 2.59
C MET A 34 2.46 -7.79 1.62
N VAL A 35 3.14 -6.66 1.89
CA VAL A 35 3.17 -5.50 1.00
C VAL A 35 3.77 -5.86 -0.36
N LYS A 36 4.86 -6.62 -0.39
CA LYS A 36 5.48 -7.08 -1.64
C LYS A 36 4.56 -8.02 -2.41
N GLU A 37 3.85 -8.92 -1.74
CA GLU A 37 2.85 -9.78 -2.37
C GLU A 37 1.72 -8.96 -2.99
N ARG A 38 1.23 -7.89 -2.32
CA ARG A 38 0.23 -6.99 -2.91
C ARG A 38 0.77 -6.24 -4.13
N GLN A 39 2.04 -5.84 -4.12
CA GLN A 39 2.65 -5.20 -5.29
C GLN A 39 2.78 -6.17 -6.47
N MET A 40 3.11 -7.44 -6.21
CA MET A 40 3.16 -8.47 -7.26
C MET A 40 1.77 -8.75 -7.82
N GLU A 41 0.73 -8.84 -6.97
CA GLU A 41 -0.66 -8.98 -7.41
C GLU A 41 -1.09 -7.80 -8.30
N SER A 42 -0.80 -6.57 -7.89
CA SER A 42 -1.10 -5.37 -8.68
C SER A 42 -0.40 -5.40 -10.05
N GLN A 43 0.85 -5.86 -10.10
CA GLN A 43 1.60 -5.99 -11.36
C GLN A 43 1.04 -7.07 -12.27
N THR A 44 0.60 -8.21 -11.71
CA THR A 44 -0.03 -9.27 -12.50
C THR A 44 -1.34 -8.76 -13.10
N ILE A 45 -2.17 -8.06 -12.33
CA ILE A 45 -3.42 -7.47 -12.83
C ILE A 45 -3.13 -6.43 -13.91
N GLU A 46 -2.17 -5.52 -13.70
CA GLU A 46 -1.77 -4.53 -14.72
C GLU A 46 -1.27 -5.22 -15.99
N ALA A 47 -0.47 -6.29 -15.87
CA ALA A 47 0.03 -7.04 -17.02
C ALA A 47 -1.06 -7.83 -17.76
N GLU A 48 -2.06 -8.37 -17.04
CA GLU A 48 -3.22 -9.03 -17.64
C GLU A 48 -4.10 -8.02 -18.38
N VAL A 49 -4.34 -6.84 -17.80
CA VAL A 49 -5.10 -5.75 -18.44
C VAL A 49 -4.36 -5.19 -19.67
N ASP A 50 -3.04 -5.03 -19.61
CA ASP A 50 -2.23 -4.59 -20.75
C ASP A 50 -2.16 -5.65 -21.87
N LEU A 51 -2.34 -6.94 -21.55
CA LEU A 51 -2.46 -8.03 -22.55
C LEU A 51 -3.84 -8.08 -23.20
N GLU A 52 -4.90 -7.59 -22.54
CA GLU A 52 -6.27 -7.54 -23.04
C GLU A 52 -6.58 -6.28 -23.88
N GLY A 53 -5.58 -5.74 -24.58
CA GLY A 53 -5.75 -4.70 -25.58
C GLY A 53 -6.52 -5.15 -26.84
N ASP A 54 -7.79 -5.53 -26.69
CA ASP A 54 -8.91 -5.41 -27.64
C ASP A 54 -10.21 -5.76 -26.90
N GLY A 55 -10.91 -4.76 -26.35
CA GLY A 55 -12.19 -5.01 -25.69
C GLY A 55 -12.43 -4.12 -24.49
N GLU A 56 -12.85 -2.90 -24.78
CA GLU A 56 -13.46 -1.93 -23.88
C GLU A 56 -14.78 -2.43 -23.23
N ASP A 57 -14.87 -3.63 -22.64
CA ASP A 57 -16.05 -4.06 -21.86
C ASP A 57 -15.89 -5.33 -20.98
N ALA A 58 -14.72 -5.61 -20.36
CA ALA A 58 -14.53 -6.87 -19.63
C ALA A 58 -13.92 -6.80 -18.22
N ILE A 59 -13.76 -5.62 -17.61
CA ILE A 59 -13.08 -5.49 -16.30
C ILE A 59 -13.90 -5.90 -15.06
N ASP A 60 -14.99 -6.66 -15.22
CA ASP A 60 -15.85 -7.05 -14.07
C ASP A 60 -15.81 -8.55 -13.69
N LYS A 61 -14.99 -9.42 -14.33
CA LYS A 61 -15.19 -10.88 -14.12
C LYS A 61 -14.06 -11.72 -13.55
N SER A 62 -12.85 -11.21 -13.35
CA SER A 62 -11.80 -12.08 -12.83
C SER A 62 -10.59 -11.33 -12.26
N ALA A 63 -10.82 -10.47 -11.27
CA ALA A 63 -9.72 -10.20 -10.33
C ALA A 63 -9.44 -11.51 -9.57
N PRO A 64 -8.22 -12.06 -9.61
CA PRO A 64 -7.88 -13.24 -8.81
C PRO A 64 -8.19 -12.95 -7.34
N ALA A 65 -8.55 -13.99 -6.59
CA ALA A 65 -8.95 -13.91 -5.19
C ALA A 65 -8.05 -12.94 -4.43
N ARG A 66 -8.57 -11.72 -4.17
CA ARG A 66 -7.79 -10.61 -3.62
C ARG A 66 -7.10 -11.09 -2.36
N LEU A 67 -5.78 -11.05 -2.37
CA LEU A 67 -5.02 -11.54 -1.24
C LEU A 67 -5.40 -10.74 0.02
N THR A 68 -5.75 -11.45 1.09
CA THR A 68 -6.04 -10.85 2.39
C THR A 68 -4.77 -10.86 3.25
N PRO A 69 -4.54 -9.83 4.09
CA PRO A 69 -5.22 -8.53 4.11
C PRO A 69 -4.92 -7.67 2.86
N THR A 70 -5.87 -6.82 2.49
CA THR A 70 -5.70 -5.83 1.40
C THR A 70 -4.60 -4.82 1.74
N ILE A 71 -4.06 -4.14 0.72
CA ILE A 71 -3.09 -3.05 0.96
C ILE A 71 -3.67 -1.92 1.83
N THR A 72 -4.99 -1.72 1.76
CA THR A 72 -5.71 -0.76 2.60
C THR A 72 -5.66 -1.16 4.06
N GLU A 73 -5.98 -2.42 4.38
CA GLU A 73 -5.93 -2.95 5.74
C GLU A 73 -4.49 -2.92 6.29
N LEU A 74 -3.50 -3.34 5.49
CA LEU A 74 -2.09 -3.27 5.87
C LEU A 74 -1.63 -1.84 6.18
N ALA A 75 -2.02 -0.87 5.35
CA ALA A 75 -1.67 0.52 5.56
C ALA A 75 -2.40 1.12 6.77
N ASP A 76 -3.66 0.74 7.00
CA ASP A 76 -4.47 1.27 8.09
C ASP A 76 -3.96 0.73 9.43
N ASP A 77 -3.71 -0.58 9.54
CA ASP A 77 -3.13 -1.21 10.72
C ASP A 77 -1.75 -0.63 11.06
N LEU A 78 -0.91 -0.43 10.04
CA LEU A 78 0.41 0.17 10.21
C LEU A 78 0.31 1.60 10.75
N VAL A 79 -0.56 2.44 10.17
CA VAL A 79 -0.70 3.83 10.61
C VAL A 79 -1.38 3.91 11.98
N TRP A 80 -2.37 3.06 12.22
CA TRP A 80 -3.04 2.93 13.50
C TRP A 80 -2.05 2.63 14.63
N SER A 81 -1.12 1.69 14.39
CA SER A 81 -0.09 1.34 15.38
C SER A 81 0.87 2.48 15.70
N MET A 82 1.20 3.34 14.72
CA MET A 82 2.20 4.39 14.86
C MET A 82 1.62 5.73 15.31
N PHE A 83 0.46 6.07 14.80
CA PHE A 83 -0.12 7.42 14.87
C PHE A 83 -1.59 7.43 15.25
N GLY A 84 -2.28 6.29 15.26
CA GLY A 84 -3.72 6.21 15.49
C GLY A 84 -4.51 6.52 14.21
N THR A 85 -5.59 7.29 14.33
CA THR A 85 -6.55 7.48 13.22
C THR A 85 -5.93 8.19 12.01
N CYS A 86 -6.02 7.55 10.85
CA CYS A 86 -5.59 8.10 9.56
C CYS A 86 -6.81 8.58 8.74
N PRO A 87 -6.80 9.81 8.21
CA PRO A 87 -7.81 10.21 7.23
C PRO A 87 -7.71 9.35 5.95
N PRO A 88 -8.84 8.97 5.32
CA PRO A 88 -8.82 8.11 4.12
C PRO A 88 -7.97 8.64 2.96
N LYS A 89 -7.97 9.95 2.73
CA LYS A 89 -7.14 10.59 1.68
C LYS A 89 -5.65 10.41 1.91
N VAL A 90 -5.23 10.35 3.18
CA VAL A 90 -3.84 10.15 3.57
C VAL A 90 -3.46 8.69 3.42
N LEU A 91 -4.39 7.79 3.76
CA LEU A 91 -4.19 6.35 3.66
C LEU A 91 -3.84 5.94 2.22
N VAL A 92 -4.52 6.52 1.22
CA VAL A 92 -4.21 6.30 -0.21
C VAL A 92 -2.75 6.67 -0.56
N ILE A 93 -2.26 7.80 -0.05
CA ILE A 93 -0.86 8.23 -0.28
C ILE A 93 0.13 7.21 0.33
N ILE A 94 -0.21 6.66 1.49
CA ILE A 94 0.61 5.68 2.20
C ILE A 94 0.63 4.35 1.46
N GLN A 95 -0.53 3.86 1.02
CA GLN A 95 -0.64 2.66 0.18
C GLN A 95 0.25 2.79 -1.07
N GLN A 96 0.15 3.92 -1.78
CA GLN A 96 0.96 4.15 -2.98
C GLN A 96 2.46 4.20 -2.68
N ALA A 97 2.85 4.79 -1.54
CA ALA A 97 4.25 4.84 -1.13
C ALA A 97 4.82 3.45 -0.77
N LEU A 98 4.02 2.60 -0.11
CA LEU A 98 4.37 1.22 0.22
C LEU A 98 4.55 0.39 -1.07
N LEU A 99 3.57 0.44 -1.96
CA LEU A 99 3.59 -0.23 -3.26
C LEU A 99 4.79 0.21 -4.12
N ASN A 100 5.02 1.52 -4.23
CA ASN A 100 6.18 2.06 -4.94
C ASN A 100 7.51 1.59 -4.34
N ALA A 101 7.64 1.57 -3.01
CA ALA A 101 8.85 1.11 -2.35
C ALA A 101 9.08 -0.39 -2.55
N ALA A 102 8.02 -1.20 -2.51
CA ALA A 102 8.07 -2.63 -2.82
C ALA A 102 8.45 -2.87 -4.29
N ARG A 103 7.87 -2.10 -5.23
CA ARG A 103 8.19 -2.18 -6.66
C ARG A 103 9.68 -1.95 -6.91
N VAL A 104 10.26 -0.92 -6.30
CA VAL A 104 11.69 -0.60 -6.44
C VAL A 104 12.55 -1.75 -5.94
N GLU A 105 12.23 -2.34 -4.79
CA GLU A 105 12.98 -3.50 -4.28
C GLU A 105 12.82 -4.74 -5.15
N LEU A 106 11.60 -5.07 -5.59
CA LEU A 106 11.34 -6.21 -6.46
C LEU A 106 12.04 -6.07 -7.82
N SER A 107 12.15 -4.84 -8.35
CA SER A 107 12.90 -4.56 -9.58
C SER A 107 14.41 -4.64 -9.40
N ALA A 108 14.95 -4.40 -8.20
CA ALA A 108 16.38 -4.48 -7.94
C ALA A 108 16.88 -5.92 -7.73
N VAL A 109 15.97 -6.87 -7.49
CA VAL A 109 16.26 -8.30 -7.30
C VAL A 109 16.09 -9.12 -8.59
N ARG A 110 15.49 -8.53 -9.63
CA ARG A 110 15.28 -9.17 -10.94
C ARG A 110 16.54 -9.08 -11.80
#